data_AF-A0A497AMT5-F1
#
_entry.id   AF-A0A497AMT5-F1
#
_cell.length_a   1.000
_cell.length_b   1.000
_cell.length_c   1.000
_cell.angle_alpha   90.00
_cell.angle_beta   90.00
_cell.angle_gamma   90.00
#
_symmetry.space_group_name_H-M   'P 1'
#
loop_
_entity.id
_entity.type
_entity.pdbx_description
1 polymer ?
#
loop_
_entity_poly.entity_id
_entity_poly.type
_entity_poly.pdbx_seq_one_letter_code
_entity_poly.pdbx_strand_id
1 'polypeptide(L)'
;MVYVPAGEFEMGSADGSNDEKPEHRVYLDAFWIDKTEVTNAQYQRCVMAGACKESWYANDANSAGDAQPVVGVEHYMAEAYCEWVGARLPTEAEWEKAARGTDGRSYPWGNEEATCEYAVMKDGSGNGCGEDKTWPVGNKPLGASPYGALDMAGNVWEWVADWYDD
;
A
#
# COMPACT_ATOMS: atom_id res chain seq x y z
N MET A 1 -6.82 10.54 1.38
CA MET A 1 -5.51 10.95 0.85
C MET A 1 -4.65 11.71 1.86
N VAL A 2 -3.33 11.58 1.73
CA VAL A 2 -2.27 12.33 2.42
C VAL A 2 -1.37 13.02 1.40
N TYR A 3 -0.79 14.15 1.77
CA TYR A 3 0.07 14.95 0.89
C TYR A 3 1.54 14.52 1.02
N VAL A 4 2.18 14.22 -0.10
CA VAL A 4 3.62 13.94 -0.18
C VAL A 4 4.31 15.11 -0.89
N PRO A 5 5.19 15.86 -0.21
CA PRO A 5 5.86 17.01 -0.82
C PRO A 5 6.80 16.63 -1.97
N ALA A 6 6.93 17.54 -2.94
CA ALA A 6 7.94 17.45 -3.99
C ALA A 6 9.35 17.39 -3.39
N GLY A 7 10.27 16.70 -4.05
CA GLY A 7 11.68 16.64 -3.66
C GLY A 7 12.34 15.30 -3.95
N GLU A 8 13.63 15.27 -3.70
CA GLU A 8 14.46 14.07 -3.83
C GLU A 8 14.26 13.11 -2.64
N PHE A 9 14.38 11.81 -2.90
CA PHE A 9 14.54 10.77 -1.89
C PHE A 9 15.49 9.68 -2.41
N GLU A 10 16.06 8.90 -1.49
CA GLU A 10 16.82 7.70 -1.83
C GLU A 10 15.82 6.55 -1.98
N MET A 11 15.74 5.97 -3.18
CA MET A 11 14.91 4.83 -3.53
C MET A 11 15.73 3.54 -3.52
N GLY A 12 15.16 2.44 -3.05
CA GLY A 12 15.84 1.14 -2.97
C GLY A 12 16.74 1.00 -1.74
N SER A 13 17.50 -0.08 -1.69
CA SER A 13 18.29 -0.47 -0.51
C SER A 13 19.63 -1.07 -0.89
N ALA A 14 20.73 -0.52 -0.34
CA ALA A 14 22.08 -1.08 -0.55
C ALA A 14 22.23 -2.51 0.03
N ASP A 15 21.48 -2.83 1.07
CA ASP A 15 21.53 -4.11 1.80
C ASP A 15 20.35 -5.04 1.45
N GLY A 16 19.45 -4.61 0.56
CA GLY A 16 18.26 -5.36 0.13
C GLY A 16 18.55 -6.56 -0.76
N SER A 17 17.49 -7.10 -1.38
CA SER A 17 17.59 -8.09 -2.45
C SER A 17 18.18 -7.48 -3.75
N ASN A 18 18.36 -8.28 -4.80
CA ASN A 18 18.96 -7.78 -6.05
C ASN A 18 18.09 -6.70 -6.70
N ASP A 19 16.77 -6.88 -6.64
CA ASP A 19 15.80 -6.02 -7.33
C ASP A 19 15.47 -4.78 -6.50
N GLU A 20 16.04 -4.67 -5.28
CA GLU A 20 16.05 -3.46 -4.46
C GLU A 20 17.31 -2.61 -4.68
N LYS A 21 18.28 -3.09 -5.48
CA LYS A 21 19.59 -2.44 -5.70
C LYS A 21 19.70 -1.88 -7.11
N PRO A 22 20.54 -0.83 -7.30
CA PRO A 22 21.22 -0.06 -6.27
C PRO A 22 20.30 0.98 -5.62
N GLU A 23 20.65 1.41 -4.41
CA GLU A 23 20.07 2.65 -3.87
C GLU A 23 20.44 3.83 -4.80
N HIS A 24 19.44 4.64 -5.14
CA HIS A 24 19.63 5.76 -6.07
C HIS A 24 18.64 6.89 -5.78
N ARG A 25 19.00 8.11 -6.20
CA ARG A 25 18.18 9.30 -6.01
C ARG A 25 17.12 9.45 -7.07
N VAL A 26 15.88 9.69 -6.62
CA VAL A 26 14.74 9.99 -7.48
C VAL A 26 14.14 11.33 -7.05
N TYR A 27 13.90 12.22 -8.01
CA TYR A 27 13.11 13.43 -7.79
C TYR A 27 11.65 13.15 -8.17
N LEU A 28 10.72 13.47 -7.27
CA LEU A 28 9.28 13.43 -7.54
C LEU A 28 8.67 14.81 -7.31
N ASP A 29 7.73 15.19 -8.17
CA ASP A 29 6.80 16.29 -7.91
C ASP A 29 5.91 15.97 -6.69
N ALA A 30 5.19 16.98 -6.21
CA ALA A 30 4.26 16.78 -5.10
C ALA A 30 3.03 16.00 -5.59
N PHE A 31 2.57 15.05 -4.78
CA PHE A 31 1.40 14.24 -5.11
C PHE A 31 0.56 13.95 -3.86
N TRP A 32 -0.61 13.38 -4.11
CA TRP A 32 -1.47 12.84 -3.08
C TRP A 32 -1.58 11.33 -3.28
N ILE A 33 -1.47 10.58 -2.18
CA ILE A 33 -1.73 9.14 -2.16
C ILE A 33 -2.85 8.87 -1.18
N ASP A 34 -3.62 7.79 -1.35
CA ASP A 34 -4.64 7.44 -0.38
C ASP A 34 -4.03 7.16 1.00
N LYS A 35 -4.81 7.43 2.05
CA LYS A 35 -4.32 7.28 3.43
C LYS A 35 -4.19 5.80 3.82
N THR A 36 -5.01 4.97 3.19
CA THR A 36 -5.16 3.54 3.42
C THR A 36 -5.44 2.88 2.08
N GLU A 37 -5.42 1.57 2.02
CA GLU A 37 -5.88 0.82 0.85
C GLU A 37 -7.37 1.08 0.57
N VAL A 38 -7.80 0.76 -0.66
CA VAL A 38 -9.20 0.83 -1.06
C VAL A 38 -9.98 -0.28 -0.35
N THR A 39 -11.02 0.12 0.38
CA THR A 39 -11.89 -0.83 1.10
C THR A 39 -12.89 -1.53 0.19
N ASN A 40 -13.40 -2.69 0.62
CA ASN A 40 -14.52 -3.36 -0.06
C ASN A 40 -15.73 -2.44 -0.24
N ALA A 41 -16.11 -1.68 0.79
CA ALA A 41 -17.25 -0.77 0.70
C ALA A 41 -17.04 0.36 -0.32
N GLN A 42 -15.81 0.82 -0.52
CA GLN A 42 -15.48 1.80 -1.55
C GLN A 42 -15.53 1.15 -2.95
N TYR A 43 -14.86 0.01 -3.12
CA TYR A 43 -14.82 -0.70 -4.39
C TYR A 43 -16.22 -1.13 -4.86
N GLN A 44 -17.07 -1.58 -3.93
CA GLN A 44 -18.44 -1.98 -4.23
C GLN A 44 -19.29 -0.83 -4.80
N ARG A 45 -19.00 0.44 -4.46
CA ARG A 45 -19.67 1.58 -5.09
C ARG A 45 -19.33 1.70 -6.57
N CYS A 46 -18.08 1.41 -6.95
CA CYS A 46 -17.65 1.38 -8.34
C CYS A 46 -18.33 0.23 -9.11
N VAL A 47 -18.45 -0.95 -8.47
CA VAL A 47 -19.15 -2.11 -9.03
C VAL A 47 -20.63 -1.80 -9.24
N MET A 48 -21.31 -1.24 -8.24
CA MET A 48 -22.72 -0.85 -8.34
C MET A 48 -22.97 0.25 -9.37
N ALA A 49 -21.98 1.11 -9.62
CA ALA A 49 -22.02 2.11 -10.68
C ALA A 49 -21.79 1.52 -12.08
N GLY A 50 -21.44 0.23 -12.20
CA GLY A 50 -21.11 -0.44 -13.45
C GLY A 50 -19.75 -0.08 -14.03
N ALA A 51 -18.90 0.60 -13.27
CA ALA A 51 -17.57 1.04 -13.70
C ALA A 51 -16.47 0.02 -13.38
N CYS A 52 -16.64 -0.77 -12.32
CA CYS A 52 -15.69 -1.82 -11.93
C CYS A 52 -16.28 -3.22 -12.09
N LYS A 53 -15.41 -4.19 -12.35
CA LYS A 53 -15.74 -5.62 -12.21
C LYS A 53 -15.75 -6.01 -10.74
N GLU A 54 -16.55 -7.02 -10.38
CA GLU A 54 -16.52 -7.58 -9.04
C GLU A 54 -15.16 -8.25 -8.75
N SER A 55 -14.67 -8.13 -7.52
CA SER A 55 -13.46 -8.80 -7.06
C SER A 55 -13.66 -10.33 -7.05
N TRP A 56 -12.59 -11.08 -7.36
CA TRP A 56 -12.59 -12.55 -7.29
C TRP A 56 -12.88 -13.10 -5.88
N TYR A 57 -12.69 -12.30 -4.83
CA TYR A 57 -12.85 -12.68 -3.43
C TYR A 57 -13.91 -11.84 -2.69
N ALA A 58 -14.86 -11.24 -3.42
CA ALA A 58 -15.89 -10.37 -2.84
C ALA A 58 -16.75 -11.04 -1.74
N ASN A 59 -16.80 -12.38 -1.70
CA ASN A 59 -17.55 -13.16 -0.71
C ASN A 59 -16.65 -13.99 0.23
N ASP A 60 -15.34 -13.78 0.23
CA ASP A 60 -14.42 -14.51 1.09
C ASP A 60 -14.50 -14.01 2.54
N ALA A 61 -14.85 -14.89 3.48
CA ALA A 61 -15.05 -14.52 4.88
C ALA A 61 -13.81 -13.92 5.57
N ASN A 62 -12.61 -14.17 5.05
CA ASN A 62 -11.36 -13.63 5.59
C ASN A 62 -11.05 -12.21 5.09
N SER A 63 -11.78 -11.70 4.10
CA SER A 63 -11.48 -10.40 3.48
C SER A 63 -12.68 -9.57 3.03
N ALA A 64 -13.92 -10.08 3.13
CA ALA A 64 -15.13 -9.43 2.58
C ALA A 64 -15.76 -8.34 3.49
N GLY A 65 -15.19 -8.04 4.65
CA GLY A 65 -15.70 -7.00 5.54
C GLY A 65 -15.62 -5.61 4.88
N ASP A 66 -16.64 -4.78 5.09
CA ASP A 66 -16.76 -3.45 4.48
C ASP A 66 -15.51 -2.57 4.64
N ALA A 67 -14.85 -2.64 5.79
CA ALA A 67 -13.67 -1.85 6.12
C ALA A 67 -12.34 -2.58 5.82
N GLN A 68 -12.37 -3.84 5.40
CA GLN A 68 -11.17 -4.54 4.95
C GLN A 68 -10.78 -4.06 3.55
N PRO A 69 -9.49 -4.13 3.18
CA PRO A 69 -9.04 -3.83 1.84
C PRO A 69 -9.69 -4.79 0.85
N VAL A 70 -10.03 -4.28 -0.33
CA VAL A 70 -10.45 -5.13 -1.44
C VAL A 70 -9.25 -5.96 -1.92
N VAL A 71 -9.43 -7.27 -2.01
CA VAL A 71 -8.42 -8.22 -2.53
C VAL A 71 -8.95 -8.92 -3.78
N GLY A 72 -8.12 -9.71 -4.47
CA GLY A 72 -8.58 -10.42 -5.68
C GLY A 72 -8.94 -9.47 -6.82
N VAL A 73 -8.21 -8.36 -6.93
CA VAL A 73 -8.29 -7.42 -8.04
C VAL A 73 -7.03 -7.55 -8.89
N GLU A 74 -7.21 -7.60 -10.19
CA GLU A 74 -6.10 -7.56 -11.16
C GLU A 74 -5.66 -6.11 -11.39
N HIS A 75 -4.45 -5.89 -11.92
CA HIS A 75 -3.91 -4.54 -12.16
C HIS A 75 -4.90 -3.62 -12.90
N TYR A 76 -5.47 -4.07 -14.02
CA TYR A 76 -6.45 -3.28 -14.79
C TYR A 76 -7.75 -2.99 -14.01
N MET A 77 -8.10 -3.82 -13.03
CA MET A 77 -9.27 -3.60 -12.18
C MET A 77 -8.99 -2.52 -11.14
N ALA A 78 -7.76 -2.45 -10.63
CA ALA A 78 -7.32 -1.38 -9.74
C ALA A 78 -7.23 -0.05 -10.51
N GLU A 79 -6.67 -0.06 -11.71
CA GLU A 79 -6.61 1.10 -12.61
C GLU A 79 -8.02 1.64 -12.92
N ALA A 80 -8.96 0.78 -13.31
CA ALA A 80 -10.35 1.18 -13.58
C ALA A 80 -11.03 1.83 -12.35
N TYR A 81 -10.75 1.34 -11.14
CA TYR A 81 -11.26 1.97 -9.92
C TYR A 81 -10.65 3.36 -9.72
N CYS A 82 -9.33 3.49 -9.87
CA CYS A 82 -8.63 4.76 -9.76
C CYS A 82 -9.18 5.79 -10.76
N GLU A 83 -9.35 5.41 -12.03
CA GLU A 83 -9.95 6.28 -13.04
C GLU A 83 -11.38 6.72 -12.66
N TRP A 84 -12.20 5.78 -12.16
CA TRP A 84 -13.58 6.07 -11.76
C TRP A 84 -13.67 7.10 -10.63
N VAL A 85 -12.73 7.08 -9.67
CA VAL A 85 -12.67 8.08 -8.59
C VAL A 85 -11.90 9.36 -8.99
N GLY A 86 -11.43 9.46 -10.22
CA GLY A 86 -10.65 10.61 -10.70
C GLY A 86 -9.20 10.64 -10.18
N ALA A 87 -8.65 9.47 -9.86
CA ALA A 87 -7.27 9.26 -9.42
C ALA A 87 -6.50 8.39 -10.43
N ARG A 88 -5.32 7.92 -10.04
CA ARG A 88 -4.50 6.94 -10.76
C ARG A 88 -3.77 6.04 -9.75
N LEU A 89 -3.22 4.93 -10.21
CA LEU A 89 -2.25 4.18 -9.42
C LEU A 89 -1.01 5.05 -9.15
N PRO A 90 -0.37 4.92 -7.98
CA PRO A 90 0.94 5.52 -7.75
C PRO A 90 1.98 4.83 -8.63
N THR A 91 3.05 5.54 -8.98
CA THR A 91 4.26 4.83 -9.44
C THR A 91 4.92 4.11 -8.27
N GLU A 92 5.80 3.14 -8.55
CA GLU A 92 6.59 2.46 -7.52
C GLU A 92 7.42 3.45 -6.70
N ALA A 93 8.05 4.43 -7.36
CA ALA A 93 8.79 5.48 -6.68
C ALA A 93 7.90 6.36 -5.80
N GLU A 94 6.68 6.68 -6.23
CA GLU A 94 5.71 7.43 -5.42
C GLU A 94 5.26 6.61 -4.20
N TRP A 95 5.02 5.32 -4.39
CA TRP A 95 4.63 4.41 -3.33
C TRP A 95 5.75 4.27 -2.28
N GLU A 96 7.01 4.04 -2.71
CA GLU A 96 8.14 3.95 -1.78
C GLU A 96 8.36 5.28 -1.06
N LYS A 97 8.34 6.43 -1.77
CA LYS A 97 8.49 7.73 -1.10
C LYS A 97 7.37 7.94 -0.08
N ALA A 98 6.12 7.63 -0.42
CA ALA A 98 4.99 7.75 0.49
C ALA A 98 5.15 6.89 1.76
N ALA A 99 5.75 5.70 1.63
CA ALA A 99 6.04 4.79 2.73
C ALA A 99 7.25 5.25 3.57
N ARG A 100 8.37 5.54 2.92
CA ARG A 100 9.70 5.70 3.53
C ARG A 100 10.01 7.15 3.92
N GLY A 101 9.50 8.14 3.18
CA GLY A 101 9.95 9.52 3.32
C GLY A 101 11.36 9.73 2.74
N THR A 102 12.13 10.62 3.36
CA THR A 102 13.43 11.09 2.81
C THR A 102 14.60 10.92 3.78
N ASP A 103 14.41 10.21 4.90
CA ASP A 103 15.41 10.09 5.97
C ASP A 103 16.09 8.72 6.05
N GLY A 104 15.84 7.86 5.05
CA GLY A 104 16.52 6.56 4.92
C GLY A 104 16.07 5.50 5.92
N ARG A 105 14.89 5.66 6.55
CA ARG A 105 14.32 4.65 7.45
C ARG A 105 14.08 3.30 6.78
N SER A 106 14.06 2.23 7.56
CA SER A 106 13.85 0.85 7.09
C SER A 106 12.37 0.47 6.97
N TYR A 107 11.50 1.05 7.81
CA TYR A 107 10.06 0.82 7.80
C TYR A 107 9.30 2.14 7.78
N PRO A 108 8.00 2.17 7.40
CA PRO A 108 7.24 3.41 7.39
C PRO A 108 7.27 4.18 8.72
N TRP A 109 7.21 3.46 9.85
CA TRP A 109 7.24 4.02 11.21
C TRP A 109 8.65 4.36 11.73
N GLY A 110 9.72 3.96 11.05
CA GLY A 110 11.10 4.18 11.48
C GLY A 110 11.97 2.93 11.38
N ASN A 111 12.87 2.75 12.36
CA ASN A 111 13.87 1.67 12.36
C ASN A 111 13.65 0.64 13.48
N GLU A 112 12.55 0.76 14.21
CA GLU A 112 12.14 -0.22 15.23
C GLU A 112 11.68 -1.52 14.54
N GLU A 113 11.96 -2.66 15.18
CA GLU A 113 11.57 -3.97 14.64
C GLU A 113 10.07 -4.02 14.35
N ALA A 114 9.72 -4.68 13.24
CA ALA A 114 8.35 -4.83 12.82
C ALA A 114 7.59 -5.79 13.75
N THR A 115 6.51 -5.30 14.36
CA THR A 115 5.62 -6.05 15.25
C THR A 115 4.16 -5.82 14.89
N CYS A 116 3.25 -6.59 15.50
CA CYS A 116 1.81 -6.40 15.37
C CYS A 116 1.31 -5.02 15.83
N GLU A 117 2.11 -4.25 16.57
CA GLU A 117 1.77 -2.86 16.91
C GLU A 117 1.80 -1.96 15.66
N TYR A 118 2.73 -2.26 14.75
CA TYR A 118 3.02 -1.44 13.58
C TYR A 118 2.38 -1.96 12.29
N ALA A 119 2.32 -3.28 12.08
CA ALA A 119 1.91 -3.83 10.79
C ALA A 119 1.19 -5.18 10.92
N VAL A 120 0.28 -5.46 9.98
CA VAL A 120 -0.39 -6.75 9.85
C VAL A 120 0.44 -7.63 8.94
N MET A 121 1.45 -8.28 9.49
CA MET A 121 2.34 -9.17 8.74
C MET A 121 2.14 -10.60 9.18
N LYS A 122 2.36 -11.55 8.27
CA LYS A 122 2.25 -12.99 8.56
C LYS A 122 3.00 -13.35 9.84
N ASP A 123 2.33 -14.11 10.70
CA ASP A 123 2.97 -14.72 11.87
C ASP A 123 3.84 -15.91 11.43
N GLY A 124 5.02 -15.61 10.90
CA GLY A 124 6.06 -16.60 10.64
C GLY A 124 7.11 -16.56 11.74
N SER A 125 6.93 -17.33 12.82
CA SER A 125 7.89 -17.47 13.94
C SER A 125 8.28 -16.19 14.70
N GLY A 126 7.47 -15.13 14.64
CA GLY A 126 7.85 -13.78 15.11
C GLY A 126 6.73 -13.00 15.81
N ASN A 127 6.83 -11.67 15.82
CA ASN A 127 5.90 -10.75 16.50
C ASN A 127 4.74 -10.27 15.60
N GLY A 128 4.44 -10.98 14.51
CA GLY A 128 3.40 -10.63 13.54
C GLY A 128 1.98 -10.96 14.03
N CYS A 129 0.96 -10.58 13.26
CA CYS A 129 -0.45 -10.91 13.57
C CYS A 129 -1.35 -11.08 12.33
N GLY A 130 -0.74 -11.34 11.18
CA GLY A 130 -1.44 -11.81 10.00
C GLY A 130 -1.87 -13.26 10.21
N GLU A 131 -3.18 -13.48 10.31
CA GLU A 131 -3.83 -14.77 10.59
C GLU A 131 -4.56 -15.29 9.33
N ASP A 132 -3.87 -15.32 8.18
CA ASP A 132 -4.45 -15.69 6.87
C ASP A 132 -5.76 -14.94 6.53
N LYS A 133 -5.88 -13.70 7.02
CA LYS A 133 -7.01 -12.78 6.82
C LYS A 133 -6.49 -11.35 6.71
N THR A 134 -7.19 -10.51 5.95
CA THR A 134 -6.90 -9.07 5.97
C THR A 134 -7.48 -8.45 7.24
N TRP A 135 -6.98 -7.30 7.63
CA TRP A 135 -7.54 -6.52 8.73
C TRP A 135 -8.24 -5.30 8.18
N PRO A 136 -9.18 -4.68 8.94
CA PRO A 136 -9.72 -3.39 8.56
C PRO A 136 -8.59 -2.40 8.29
N VAL A 137 -8.73 -1.61 7.23
CA VAL A 137 -7.73 -0.61 6.90
C VAL A 137 -7.55 0.40 8.03
N GLY A 138 -6.34 0.92 8.19
CA GLY A 138 -5.95 1.87 9.22
C GLY A 138 -5.94 1.32 10.64
N ASN A 139 -5.95 -0.01 10.83
CA ASN A 139 -5.99 -0.62 12.17
C ASN A 139 -4.67 -0.50 12.94
N LYS A 140 -3.55 -0.21 12.24
CA LYS A 140 -2.22 -0.03 12.83
C LYS A 140 -1.78 1.44 12.76
N PRO A 141 -2.36 2.35 13.58
CA PRO A 141 -2.03 3.78 13.49
C PRO A 141 -0.58 4.11 13.82
N LEU A 142 0.10 3.26 14.59
CA LEU A 142 1.53 3.41 14.92
C LEU A 142 2.43 3.01 13.76
N GLY A 143 1.91 2.26 12.78
CA GLY A 143 2.61 1.92 11.53
C GLY A 143 2.63 3.03 10.48
N ALA A 144 2.17 4.23 10.83
CA ALA A 144 2.06 5.33 9.89
C ALA A 144 3.42 5.72 9.29
N SER A 145 3.42 6.00 8.00
CA SER A 145 4.52 6.64 7.29
C SER A 145 4.78 8.06 7.83
N PRO A 146 5.92 8.70 7.52
CA PRO A 146 6.17 10.08 7.94
C PRO A 146 5.18 11.09 7.36
N TYR A 147 4.45 10.72 6.30
CA TYR A 147 3.38 11.53 5.70
C TYR A 147 1.99 11.16 6.21
N GLY A 148 1.87 10.12 7.05
CA GLY A 148 0.63 9.66 7.65
C GLY A 148 -0.16 8.65 6.80
N ALA A 149 0.43 8.09 5.75
CA ALA A 149 -0.11 6.92 5.06
C ALA A 149 -0.02 5.70 5.99
N LEU A 150 -1.05 4.87 6.01
CA LEU A 150 -1.16 3.67 6.83
C LEU A 150 -1.08 2.44 5.95
N ASP A 151 -0.77 1.30 6.59
CA ASP A 151 -0.78 -0.03 5.99
C ASP A 151 0.17 -0.23 4.79
N MET A 152 1.05 0.74 4.51
CA MET A 152 2.15 0.64 3.54
C MET A 152 3.10 -0.55 3.81
N ALA A 153 3.01 -1.19 4.97
CA ALA A 153 3.65 -2.47 5.24
C ALA A 153 2.64 -3.47 5.82
N GLY A 154 2.50 -4.62 5.16
CA GLY A 154 1.60 -5.68 5.56
C GLY A 154 0.18 -5.52 5.02
N ASN A 155 -0.76 -6.25 5.61
CA ASN A 155 -2.17 -6.39 5.21
C ASN A 155 -2.36 -7.00 3.81
N VAL A 156 -2.08 -6.25 2.74
CA VAL A 156 -2.19 -6.69 1.35
C VAL A 156 -1.05 -6.13 0.51
N TRP A 157 -0.78 -6.77 -0.63
CA TRP A 157 0.06 -6.16 -1.66
C TRP A 157 -0.73 -5.09 -2.41
N GLU A 158 -0.06 -4.00 -2.78
CA GLU A 158 -0.66 -2.86 -3.44
C GLU A 158 -0.14 -2.72 -4.88
N TRP A 159 -1.04 -2.59 -5.85
CA TRP A 159 -0.66 -2.39 -7.25
C TRP A 159 -0.07 -1.00 -7.47
N VAL A 160 1.02 -0.94 -8.23
CA VAL A 160 1.65 0.30 -8.74
C VAL A 160 1.51 0.35 -10.27
N ALA A 161 1.71 1.52 -10.86
CA ALA A 161 1.55 1.74 -12.29
C ALA A 161 2.70 1.18 -13.15
N ASP A 162 3.84 0.89 -12.54
CA ASP A 162 5.07 0.52 -13.24
C ASP A 162 5.03 -0.93 -13.75
N TRP A 163 5.69 -1.16 -14.88
CA TRP A 163 6.01 -2.51 -15.33
C TRP A 163 7.23 -2.99 -14.57
N TYR A 164 7.18 -4.24 -14.12
CA TYR A 164 8.33 -4.91 -13.52
C TYR A 164 9.37 -5.30 -14.59
N ASP A 165 10.66 -5.07 -14.30
CA ASP A 165 11.82 -5.51 -15.09
C ASP A 165 12.99 -5.82 -14.14
N ASP A 166 13.80 -6.85 -14.46
CA ASP A 166 14.93 -7.34 -13.64
C ASP A 166 16.28 -6.68 -14.01
#